data_AF-A0A3M2AIT9-F1
#
_entry.id   AF-A0A3M2AIT9-F1
#
_cell.length_a   1.000
_cell.length_b   1.000
_cell.length_c   1.000
_cell.angle_alpha   90.00
_cell.angle_beta   90.00
_cell.angle_gamma   90.00
#
_symmetry.space_group_name_H-M   'P 1'
#
loop_
_entity.id
_entity.type
_entity.pdbx_description
1 polymer ?
#
loop_
_entity_poly.entity_id
_entity_poly.type
_entity_poly.pdbx_seq_one_letter_code
_entity_poly.pdbx_strand_id
1 'polypeptide(L)' 'SKVYEEEYKKATGDEEFEVFLPFFKCYRAYVRGKVNSFLLDDPHLSLEEKEKAKERAKKLFELGERYAQLIP' A
#
# COMPACT_ATOMS: atom_id res chain seq x y z
N SER A 1 9.65 0.01 -9.14
CA SER A 1 10.23 -0.80 -10.24
C SER A 1 11.66 -1.05 -9.83
N LYS A 2 12.11 -2.32 -9.86
CA LYS A 2 13.42 -2.70 -9.28
C LYS A 2 14.56 -1.88 -9.86
N VAL A 3 14.55 -1.63 -11.16
CA VAL A 3 15.56 -0.80 -11.85
C VAL A 3 15.66 0.61 -11.23
N TYR A 4 14.53 1.28 -10.99
CA TYR A 4 14.55 2.62 -10.38
C TYR A 4 15.00 2.60 -8.92
N GLU A 5 14.63 1.55 -8.18
CA GLU A 5 15.02 1.39 -6.79
C GLU A 5 16.55 1.20 -6.69
N GLU A 6 17.12 0.35 -7.54
CA GLU A 6 18.56 0.13 -7.63
C GLU A 6 19.32 1.39 -8.07
N GLU A 7 18.87 2.07 -9.12
CA GLU A 7 19.52 3.30 -9.59
C GLU A 7 19.43 4.45 -8.57
N TYR A 8 18.30 4.58 -7.86
CA TYR A 8 18.18 5.54 -6.77
C TYR A 8 19.20 5.26 -5.65
N LYS A 9 19.33 4.01 -5.21
CA LYS A 9 20.30 3.63 -4.17
C LYS A 9 21.73 3.94 -4.60
N LYS A 10 22.10 3.60 -5.85
CA LYS A 10 23.44 3.90 -6.39
C LYS A 10 23.71 5.40 -6.45
N ALA A 11 22.73 6.20 -6.88
CA ALA A 11 22.91 7.63 -7.06
C ALA A 11 22.96 8.40 -5.72
N THR A 12 22.23 7.94 -4.70
CA THR A 12 22.09 8.65 -3.42
C THR A 12 23.00 8.14 -2.31
N GLY A 13 23.40 6.86 -2.36
CA GLY A 13 24.08 6.22 -1.24
C GLY A 13 23.21 6.07 0.01
N ASP A 14 21.88 6.12 -0.14
CA ASP A 14 20.92 6.04 0.96
C ASP A 14 20.98 4.68 1.67
N GLU A 15 21.59 4.65 2.86
CA GLU A 15 21.74 3.46 3.70
C GLU A 15 20.41 3.04 4.35
N GLU A 16 19.48 3.97 4.55
CA GLU A 16 18.20 3.72 5.22
C GLU A 16 17.11 3.26 4.24
N PHE A 17 17.41 3.28 2.93
CA PHE A 17 16.48 2.92 1.86
C PHE A 17 15.84 1.54 2.04
N GLU A 18 16.60 0.55 2.51
CA GLU A 18 16.10 -0.82 2.72
C GLU A 18 15.08 -0.91 3.87
N VAL A 19 15.12 0.01 4.82
CA VAL A 19 14.14 0.08 5.92
C VAL A 19 12.95 0.93 5.49
N PHE A 20 13.21 2.14 4.97
CA PHE A 20 12.15 3.10 4.70
C PHE A 20 11.32 2.76 3.46
N LEU A 21 11.89 2.18 2.42
CA LEU A 21 11.11 1.84 1.24
C LEU A 21 9.98 0.84 1.53
N PRO A 22 10.23 -0.34 2.14
CA PRO A 22 9.16 -1.28 2.49
C PRO A 22 8.21 -0.66 3.51
N PHE A 23 8.69 0.12 4.48
CA PHE A 23 7.83 0.85 5.42
C PHE A 23 6.85 1.79 4.70
N PHE A 24 7.32 2.67 3.81
CA PHE A 24 6.46 3.61 3.10
C PHE A 24 5.52 2.92 2.10
N LYS A 25 5.97 1.82 1.47
CA LYS A 25 5.12 0.98 0.62
C LYS A 25 3.98 0.35 1.44
N CYS A 26 4.31 -0.23 2.60
CA CYS A 26 3.36 -0.78 3.57
C CYS A 26 2.35 0.29 4.02
N TYR A 27 2.85 1.41 4.56
CA TYR A 27 2.05 2.52 5.04
C TYR A 27 1.08 3.03 3.99
N ARG A 28 1.56 3.30 2.76
CA ARG A 28 0.70 3.80 1.67
C ARG A 28 -0.35 2.79 1.25
N ALA A 29 -0.01 1.50 1.19
CA ALA A 29 -0.97 0.45 0.87
C ALA A 29 -2.06 0.35 1.95
N TYR A 30 -1.65 0.32 3.22
CA TYR A 30 -2.57 0.22 4.35
C TYR A 30 -3.51 1.44 4.45
N VAL A 31 -2.97 2.66 4.35
CA VAL A 31 -3.78 3.90 4.38
C VAL A 31 -4.80 3.91 3.25
N ARG A 32 -4.41 3.51 2.03
CA ARG A 32 -5.35 3.41 0.91
C ARG A 32 -6.40 2.34 1.16
N GLY A 33 -6.03 1.20 1.74
CA GLY A 33 -6.98 0.15 2.15
C GLY A 33 -8.03 0.70 3.10
N LYS A 34 -7.58 1.36 4.18
CA LYS A 34 -8.45 2.03 5.17
C LYS A 34 -9.38 3.07 4.55
N VAL A 35 -8.85 3.94 3.68
CA VAL A 35 -9.67 4.97 3.03
C VAL A 35 -10.72 4.33 2.11
N ASN A 36 -10.37 3.26 1.39
CA ASN A 36 -11.36 2.55 0.56
C ASN A 36 -12.41 1.84 1.41
N SER A 37 -12.07 1.31 2.59
CA SER A 37 -13.05 0.64 3.46
C SER A 37 -14.10 1.61 4.02
N PHE A 38 -13.82 2.91 4.12
CA PHE A 38 -14.85 3.89 4.53
C PHE A 38 -16.02 3.98 3.55
N LEU A 39 -15.84 3.62 2.28
CA LEU A 39 -16.92 3.59 1.29
C LEU A 39 -17.98 2.51 1.59
N LEU A 40 -17.66 1.51 2.42
CA LEU A 40 -18.62 0.47 2.79
C LEU A 40 -19.77 1.02 3.63
N ASP A 41 -19.50 2.06 4.41
CA ASP A 41 -20.46 2.72 5.29
C ASP A 41 -21.22 3.85 4.59
N ASP A 42 -20.86 4.21 3.35
CA ASP A 42 -21.51 5.29 2.61
C ASP A 42 -22.93 4.89 2.18
N PRO A 43 -24.00 5.56 2.65
CA PRO A 43 -25.38 5.22 2.28
C PRO A 43 -25.72 5.59 0.83
N HIS A 44 -24.92 6.41 0.15
CA HIS A 44 -25.17 6.87 -1.22
C HIS A 44 -24.62 5.92 -2.30
N LEU A 45 -23.84 4.91 -1.92
CA LEU A 45 -23.27 3.92 -2.85
C LEU A 45 -24.17 2.70 -3.01
N SER A 46 -24.24 2.20 -4.25
CA SER A 46 -24.86 0.93 -4.57
C SER A 46 -24.10 -0.24 -3.95
N LEU A 47 -24.76 -1.39 -3.81
CA LEU A 47 -24.13 -2.63 -3.33
C LEU A 47 -22.95 -3.05 -4.22
N GLU A 48 -23.05 -2.84 -5.53
CA GLU A 48 -21.98 -3.17 -6.47
C GLU A 48 -20.73 -2.29 -6.25
N GLU A 49 -20.92 -0.99 -6.02
CA GLU A 49 -19.84 -0.07 -5.72
C GLU A 49 -19.17 -0.39 -4.37
N LYS A 50 -19.97 -0.77 -3.37
CA LYS A 50 -19.46 -1.23 -2.08
C LYS A 50 -18.64 -2.51 -2.21
N GLU A 51 -19.09 -3.49 -2.98
CA GLU A 51 -18.32 -4.73 -3.15
C GLU A 51 -17.01 -4.48 -3.92
N LYS A 52 -17.02 -3.57 -4.91
CA LYS A 52 -15.78 -3.11 -5.57
C LYS A 52 -14.83 -2.42 -4.60
N ALA A 53 -15.34 -1.56 -3.72
CA ALA A 53 -14.55 -0.88 -2.70
C ALA A 53 -13.96 -1.88 -1.68
N LYS A 54 -14.75 -2.87 -1.26
CA LYS A 54 -14.33 -3.95 -0.36
C LYS A 54 -13.19 -4.77 -0.96
N GLU A 55 -13.36 -5.23 -2.20
CA GLU A 55 -12.34 -6.02 -2.89
C GLU A 55 -11.05 -5.21 -3.11
N ARG A 56 -11.19 -3.91 -3.39
CA ARG A 56 -10.04 -3.00 -3.50
C ARG A 56 -9.34 -2.81 -2.16
N ALA A 57 -10.08 -2.58 -1.08
CA ALA A 57 -9.54 -2.45 0.28
C ALA A 57 -8.80 -3.73 0.70
N LYS A 58 -9.40 -4.90 0.47
CA LYS A 58 -8.79 -6.21 0.74
C LYS A 58 -7.43 -6.38 0.05
N LYS A 59 -7.36 -6.16 -1.28
CA LYS A 59 -6.10 -6.23 -2.04
C LYS A 59 -5.04 -5.27 -1.52
N LEU A 60 -5.44 -4.08 -1.08
CA LEU A 60 -4.54 -3.08 -0.51
C LEU A 60 -4.01 -3.50 0.86
N PHE A 61 -4.83 -4.13 1.70
CA PHE A 61 -4.38 -4.68 2.98
C PHE A 61 -3.42 -5.85 2.79
N GLU A 62 -3.74 -6.80 1.90
CA GLU A 62 -2.84 -7.91 1.55
C GLU A 62 -1.51 -7.42 0.95
N LEU A 63 -1.56 -6.31 0.20
CA LEU A 63 -0.35 -5.66 -0.31
C LEU A 63 0.46 -5.00 0.83
N GLY A 64 -0.22 -4.33 1.76
CA GLY A 64 0.41 -3.74 2.94
C GLY A 64 1.10 -4.80 3.81
N GLU A 65 0.42 -5.90 4.08
CA GLU A 65 0.96 -7.05 4.83
C GLU A 65 2.23 -7.60 4.18
N ARG A 66 2.20 -7.83 2.85
CA ARG A 66 3.38 -8.29 2.11
C ARG A 66 4.56 -7.33 2.22
N TYR A 67 4.32 -6.02 2.23
CA TYR A 67 5.40 -5.05 2.45
C TYR A 67 5.87 -5.01 3.90
N ALA A 68 4.98 -5.22 4.87
CA ALA A 68 5.35 -5.29 6.28
C ALA A 68 6.34 -6.43 6.56
N GLN A 69 6.19 -7.56 5.87
CA GLN A 69 7.12 -8.70 5.96
C GLN A 69 8.52 -8.40 5.41
N LEU A 70 8.71 -7.30 4.68
CA LEU A 70 10.00 -6.87 4.14
C LEU A 70 10.69 -5.83 5.02
N ILE A 71 10.03 -5.36 6.09
CA ILE A 71 10.64 -4.42 7.04
C ILE A 71 11.60 -5.23 7.94
N PRO A 72 12.89 -4.85 8.03
CA PRO A 72 13.88 -5.54 8.86
C PRO A 72 13.56 -5.54 10.36
#